data_AF-A0A418XPU8-F1
#
_entry.id   AF-A0A418XPU8-F1
#
_cell.length_a   1.000
_cell.length_b   1.000
_cell.length_c   1.000
_cell.angle_alpha   90.00
_cell.angle_beta   90.00
_cell.angle_gamma   90.00
#
_symmetry.space_group_name_H-M   'P 1'
#
loop_
_entity.id
_entity.type
_entity.pdbx_description
1 polymer ?
#
loop_
_entity_poly.entity_id
_entity_poly.type
_entity_poly.pdbx_seq_one_letter_code
_entity_poly.pdbx_strand_id
1 'polypeptide(L)'
;MMAEMDFLNQYFRMKNTFTPIAMSAYLEKYLQSNPGMKRAQAQSRLEDAIAAHRKGMRCACGAAIWVIGSAEVGLGCFSCITGAASPGGDYEIAGID
;
A
#
# COMPACT_ATOMS: atom_id res chain seq x y z
N MET A 1 -23.58 9.54 -23.21
CA MET A 1 -22.25 9.31 -23.80
C MET A 1 -21.11 9.97 -23.02
N MET A 2 -20.94 11.31 -22.99
CA MET A 2 -19.79 11.92 -22.26
C MET A 2 -19.78 11.59 -20.75
N ALA A 3 -20.92 11.72 -20.07
CA ALA A 3 -21.03 11.38 -18.64
C ALA A 3 -20.78 9.90 -18.32
N GLU A 4 -21.08 8.98 -19.25
CA GLU A 4 -20.81 7.55 -19.07
C GLU A 4 -19.32 7.24 -19.23
N MET A 5 -18.64 7.91 -20.15
CA MET A 5 -17.18 7.80 -20.32
C MET A 5 -16.44 8.34 -19.10
N ASP A 6 -16.90 9.45 -18.52
CA ASP A 6 -16.33 10.02 -17.30
C ASP A 6 -16.47 9.07 -16.10
N PHE A 7 -17.65 8.46 -15.94
CA PHE A 7 -17.89 7.46 -14.90
C PHE A 7 -16.97 6.24 -15.04
N LEU A 8 -16.86 5.68 -16.25
CA LEU A 8 -16.02 4.51 -16.50
C LEU A 8 -14.53 4.82 -16.28
N ASN A 9 -14.09 6.01 -16.67
CA ASN A 9 -12.70 6.43 -16.46
C ASN A 9 -12.40 6.60 -14.95
N GLN A 10 -13.32 7.21 -14.21
CA GLN A 10 -13.17 7.35 -12.76
C GLN A 10 -13.19 5.98 -12.06
N TYR A 11 -14.08 5.08 -12.46
CA TYR A 11 -14.13 3.71 -11.94
C TYR A 11 -12.82 2.97 -12.19
N PHE A 12 -12.30 3.01 -13.42
CA PHE A 12 -11.04 2.36 -13.78
C PHE A 12 -9.86 2.92 -12.97
N ARG A 13 -9.82 4.24 -12.77
CA ARG A 13 -8.81 4.88 -11.91
C ARG A 13 -8.89 4.37 -10.48
N MET A 14 -10.08 4.40 -9.86
CA MET A 14 -10.26 3.91 -8.49
C MET A 14 -9.91 2.42 -8.36
N LYS A 15 -10.19 1.62 -9.39
CA LYS A 15 -9.87 0.20 -9.38
C LYS A 15 -8.38 -0.09 -9.48
N ASN A 16 -7.58 0.81 -10.04
CA ASN A 16 -6.17 0.57 -10.39
C ASN A 16 -5.15 1.33 -9.55
N THR A 17 -5.60 2.17 -8.63
CA THR A 17 -4.72 2.92 -7.72
C THR A 17 -5.00 2.58 -6.27
N PHE A 18 -3.96 2.60 -5.44
CA PHE A 18 -4.12 2.54 -4.00
C PHE A 18 -4.94 3.72 -3.47
N THR A 19 -5.61 3.49 -2.35
CA THR A 19 -6.21 4.54 -1.53
C THR A 19 -5.11 5.15 -0.66
N PRO A 20 -4.79 6.45 -0.80
CA PRO A 20 -3.76 7.07 0.03
C PRO A 20 -4.20 7.14 1.50
N ILE A 21 -3.29 6.82 2.42
CA ILE A 21 -3.51 6.94 3.86
C ILE A 21 -2.31 7.59 4.57
N ALA A 22 -2.58 8.40 5.59
CA ALA A 22 -1.51 8.91 6.45
C ALA A 22 -0.93 7.76 7.31
N MET A 23 0.38 7.80 7.57
CA MET A 23 1.05 6.78 8.39
C MET A 23 0.40 6.57 9.76
N SER A 24 0.04 7.67 10.45
CA SER A 24 -0.62 7.60 11.75
C SER A 24 -1.98 6.88 11.68
N ALA A 25 -2.78 7.19 10.66
CA ALA A 25 -4.10 6.59 10.45
C ALA A 25 -4.00 5.09 10.10
N TYR A 26 -2.99 4.70 9.31
CA TYR A 26 -2.71 3.27 9.08
C TYR A 26 -2.33 2.56 10.38
N LEU A 27 -1.40 3.13 11.17
CA LEU A 27 -0.98 2.52 12.44
C LEU A 27 -2.14 2.37 13.43
N GLU A 28 -3.05 3.33 13.50
CA GLU A 28 -4.27 3.22 14.32
C GLU A 28 -5.14 2.05 13.89
N LYS A 29 -5.45 1.95 12.58
CA LYS A 29 -6.23 0.82 12.03
C LYS A 29 -5.55 -0.52 12.27
N TYR A 30 -4.24 -0.59 12.01
CA TYR A 30 -3.46 -1.81 12.19
C TYR A 30 -3.52 -2.29 13.65
N LEU A 31 -3.37 -1.40 14.62
CA LEU A 31 -3.42 -1.77 16.05
C LEU A 31 -4.83 -2.14 16.53
N GLN A 32 -5.88 -1.56 15.94
CA GLN A 32 -7.26 -1.98 16.20
C GLN A 32 -7.50 -3.43 15.73
N SER A 33 -6.99 -3.78 14.55
CA SER A 33 -7.14 -5.13 13.98
C SER A 33 -6.16 -6.17 14.54
N ASN A 34 -5.07 -5.74 15.18
CA ASN A 34 -4.04 -6.63 15.72
C ASN A 34 -3.80 -6.35 17.21
N PRO A 35 -4.72 -6.78 18.11
CA PRO A 35 -4.56 -6.58 19.54
C PRO A 35 -3.27 -7.22 20.06
N GLY A 36 -2.53 -6.49 20.91
CA GLY A 36 -1.26 -6.94 21.48
C GLY A 36 -0.02 -6.55 20.67
N MET A 37 -0.19 -6.06 19.44
CA MET A 37 0.92 -5.47 18.70
C MET A 37 1.39 -4.15 19.32
N LYS A 38 2.71 -3.94 19.37
CA LYS A 38 3.29 -2.71 19.90
C LYS A 38 3.40 -1.66 18.80
N ARG A 39 2.87 -0.47 19.03
CA ARG A 39 2.92 0.66 18.08
C ARG A 39 4.33 0.92 17.54
N ALA A 40 5.33 0.99 18.43
CA ALA A 40 6.71 1.26 18.03
C ALA A 40 7.27 0.21 17.07
N GLN A 41 6.92 -1.07 17.24
CA GLN A 41 7.37 -2.13 16.34
C GLN A 41 6.69 -2.03 14.97
N ALA A 42 5.37 -1.79 14.93
CA ALA A 42 4.64 -1.60 13.68
C ALA A 42 5.15 -0.36 12.91
N GLN A 43 5.40 0.74 13.63
CA GLN A 43 5.95 1.95 13.06
C GLN A 43 7.35 1.73 12.48
N SER A 44 8.25 1.07 13.23
CA SER A 44 9.62 0.78 12.75
C SER A 44 9.62 -0.03 11.46
N ARG A 45 8.81 -1.09 11.36
CA ARG A 45 8.74 -1.89 10.13
C ARG A 45 8.24 -1.10 8.93
N LEU A 46 7.28 -0.20 9.15
CA LEU A 46 6.75 0.66 8.11
C LEU A 46 7.77 1.71 7.66
N GLU A 47 8.51 2.30 8.59
CA GLU A 47 9.62 3.22 8.30
C GLU A 47 10.72 2.52 7.49
N ASP A 48 11.07 1.28 7.83
CA ASP A 48 12.04 0.47 7.09
C ASP A 48 11.56 0.20 5.66
N ALA A 49 10.28 -0.14 5.47
CA ALA A 49 9.69 -0.35 4.15
C ALA A 49 9.63 0.96 3.32
N ILE A 50 9.34 2.11 3.94
CA ILE A 50 9.40 3.43 3.28
C ILE A 50 10.84 3.73 2.83
N ALA A 51 11.81 3.49 3.71
CA ALA A 51 13.22 3.70 3.39
C ALA A 51 13.69 2.80 2.24
N ALA A 52 13.22 1.54 2.21
CA ALA A 52 13.46 0.60 1.12
C ALA A 52 12.88 1.10 -0.21
N HIS A 53 11.63 1.56 -0.20
CA HIS A 53 10.96 2.10 -1.37
C HIS A 53 11.70 3.32 -1.93
N ARG A 54 12.06 4.27 -1.06
CA ARG A 54 12.82 5.48 -1.44
C ARG A 54 14.22 5.18 -1.99
N LYS A 55 14.83 4.06 -1.59
CA LYS A 55 16.09 3.56 -2.17
C LYS A 55 15.89 2.86 -3.52
N GLY A 56 14.66 2.77 -4.03
CA GLY A 56 14.33 2.11 -5.29
C GLY A 56 14.37 0.59 -5.20
N MET A 57 14.30 -0.01 -4.01
CA MET A 57 14.22 -1.45 -3.87
C MET A 57 12.95 -1.98 -4.56
N ARG A 58 13.08 -3.11 -5.25
CA ARG A 58 12.03 -3.72 -6.05
C ARG A 58 11.69 -5.11 -5.53
N CYS A 59 10.47 -5.53 -5.83
CA CYS A 59 10.09 -6.93 -5.69
C CYS A 59 10.93 -7.81 -6.63
N ALA A 60 11.02 -9.11 -6.34
CA ALA A 60 11.69 -10.09 -7.19
C ALA A 60 11.17 -10.10 -8.64
N CYS A 61 9.90 -9.74 -8.87
CA CYS A 61 9.32 -9.62 -10.22
C CYS A 61 9.69 -8.30 -10.94
N GLY A 62 10.44 -7.40 -10.30
CA GLY A 62 10.87 -6.10 -10.83
C GLY A 62 9.92 -4.94 -10.52
N ALA A 63 8.70 -5.20 -10.05
CA ALA A 63 7.75 -4.14 -9.70
C ALA A 63 8.18 -3.34 -8.45
N ALA A 64 7.65 -2.13 -8.30
CA ALA A 64 7.76 -1.36 -7.05
C ALA A 64 7.23 -2.17 -5.87
N ILE A 65 7.90 -2.08 -4.72
CA ILE A 65 7.36 -2.68 -3.50
C ILE A 65 6.11 -1.92 -3.06
N TRP A 66 5.12 -2.66 -2.55
CA TRP A 66 3.98 -2.10 -1.84
C TRP A 66 4.39 -1.92 -0.39
N VAL A 67 4.53 -0.69 0.08
CA VAL A 67 5.16 -0.36 1.37
C VAL A 67 4.39 -0.94 2.54
N ILE A 68 3.07 -0.76 2.58
CA ILE A 68 2.23 -1.32 3.64
C ILE A 68 2.36 -2.85 3.71
N GLY A 69 2.25 -3.55 2.58
CA GLY A 69 2.41 -5.01 2.56
C GLY A 69 3.85 -5.42 2.94
N SER A 70 4.84 -4.70 2.42
CA SER A 70 6.25 -5.02 2.64
C SER A 70 6.70 -4.88 4.08
N ALA A 71 6.08 -3.99 4.85
CA ALA A 71 6.32 -3.86 6.28
C ALA A 71 5.97 -5.14 7.07
N GLU A 72 5.10 -6.00 6.54
CA GLU A 72 4.58 -7.15 7.26
C GLU A 72 5.09 -8.49 6.69
N VAL A 73 5.28 -8.59 5.37
CA VAL A 73 5.65 -9.86 4.71
C VAL A 73 6.98 -9.83 3.97
N GLY A 74 7.74 -8.74 4.06
CA GLY A 74 9.00 -8.54 3.34
C GLY A 74 8.81 -7.86 1.97
N LEU A 75 9.92 -7.47 1.32
CA LEU A 75 9.99 -6.55 0.17
C LEU A 75 9.28 -7.05 -1.12
N GLY A 76 7.96 -7.09 -1.11
CA GLY A 76 7.10 -7.57 -2.18
C GLY A 76 6.25 -6.47 -2.81
N CYS A 77 5.89 -6.64 -4.07
CA CYS A 77 4.86 -5.82 -4.71
C CYS A 77 3.47 -6.35 -4.33
N PHE A 78 2.45 -5.52 -4.54
CA PHE A 78 1.06 -5.89 -4.23
C PHE A 78 0.65 -7.23 -4.87
N SER A 79 0.82 -7.39 -6.18
CA SER A 79 0.39 -8.60 -6.88
C SER A 79 1.13 -9.86 -6.44
N CYS A 80 2.42 -9.76 -6.10
CA CYS A 80 3.15 -10.92 -5.58
C CYS A 80 2.73 -11.28 -4.15
N ILE A 81 2.32 -10.29 -3.34
CA ILE A 81 1.86 -10.51 -1.97
C ILE A 81 0.43 -11.07 -1.95
N THR A 82 -0.47 -10.52 -2.77
CA THR A 82 -1.92 -10.81 -2.68
C THR A 82 -2.42 -11.75 -3.76
N GLY A 83 -1.66 -11.94 -4.86
CA GLY A 83 -2.14 -12.60 -6.07
C GLY A 83 -3.14 -11.78 -6.89
N ALA A 84 -3.50 -10.56 -6.44
CA ALA A 84 -4.47 -9.72 -7.13
C ALA A 84 -3.80 -8.83 -8.20
N ALA A 85 -4.51 -8.64 -9.32
CA ALA A 85 -4.01 -7.86 -10.44
C ALA A 85 -4.04 -6.33 -10.18
N SER A 86 -4.82 -5.86 -9.20
CA SER A 86 -5.10 -4.44 -9.04
C SER A 86 -5.34 -4.03 -7.58
N PRO A 87 -4.79 -2.89 -7.12
CA PRO A 87 -4.84 -2.46 -5.72
C PRO A 87 -6.08 -1.64 -5.33
N GLY A 88 -7.08 -1.53 -6.20
CA GLY A 88 -8.23 -0.67 -5.95
C GLY A 88 -8.97 -1.03 -4.67
N GLY A 89 -8.96 -0.11 -3.71
CA GLY A 89 -9.54 -0.28 -2.37
C GLY A 89 -8.52 -0.63 -1.28
N ASP A 90 -7.31 -1.06 -1.65
CA ASP A 90 -6.20 -1.27 -0.73
C ASP A 90 -5.49 0.04 -0.42
N TYR A 91 -4.91 0.13 0.78
CA TYR A 91 -4.21 1.33 1.22
C TYR A 91 -2.75 1.37 0.76
N GLU A 92 -2.21 2.58 0.60
CA GLU A 92 -0.77 2.85 0.57
C GLU A 92 -0.46 4.17 1.28
N ILE A 93 0.74 4.31 1.85
CA ILE A 93 1.17 5.52 2.56
C ILE A 93 1.23 6.71 1.59
N ALA A 94 0.57 7.80 1.96
CA ALA A 94 0.58 9.04 1.18
C ALA A 94 1.95 9.73 1.22
N GLY A 95 2.37 10.33 0.11
CA GLY A 95 3.56 11.19 0.04
C GLY A 95 4.90 10.44 0.14
N ILE A 96 4.94 9.19 -0.35
CA ILE A 96 6.16 8.37 -0.39
C ILE A 96 6.85 8.32 -1.76
N ASP A 97 6.15 8.79 -2.80
CA ASP A 97 6.62 8.93 -4.19
C ASP A 97 7.45 10.20 -4.41
#